data_AF-A0A2M8ACZ0-F1
#
_entry.id   AF-A0A2M8ACZ0-F1
#
_cell.length_a   1.000
_cell.length_b   1.000
_cell.length_c   1.000
_cell.angle_alpha   90.00
_cell.angle_beta   90.00
_cell.angle_gamma   90.00
#
_symmetry.space_group_name_H-M   'P 1'
#
loop_
_entity.id
_entity.type
_entity.pdbx_description
1 polymer ?
#
loop_
_entity_poly.entity_id
_entity_poly.type
_entity_poly.pdbx_seq_one_letter_code
_entity_poly.pdbx_strand_id
1 'polypeptide(L)'
;MHYFKYIIFFVGIGLATSLTKLYANNPTLDSAYFFDKTQDFEKAERFFKLYLSENKKMDSLSIEVMLRIARAERILFKNALSLNTYLKAIEWSKRINNAELLFKTRVQLADFYTLTQRIDDADELFNDLTPLPEFSPVTLCIYLNRKAAYLNHIGKLDEAIKHSNEALILAKKNNYTNEQATIYNELGNIYEQKKEYNKALTYFDKALELNRNDQINHANTYLNKAKLYFNQKNYRLAIHHLENNLKNIANTNWSNLKCPILQYNSTAYFALNDSINGYKYLAEYQKEANNYYLNNQNKTIAELETKFKTEQKNAEIIKQKSIIAQEKQRQKTFFITIVLLSVLLASLFIFYLTVRAKNKRLSKLLKENEFFIGEANHRIKNNLQLIVSLIAREKNKEENQQHEALTNIVTKIESIATLHQQLYINEEKSEINLKDYLTKLCDNLMPLLNAKNIQLTKNMDTVFFSIEKSVYMGLLLNELIINTIKHAFNKNGNTSKQISIQLSNSNNKKIEFTYCDNGKGLPKNETPKLIHLLCKQLKTDYDIKNENGFYFKTTIKLK
;
A
#
# COMPACT_ATOMS: atom_id res chain seq x y z
N MET A 1 81.38 26.49 28.05
CA MET A 1 80.18 25.70 28.39
C MET A 1 78.85 26.48 28.36
N HIS A 2 78.85 27.81 28.18
CA HIS A 2 77.62 28.62 28.08
C HIS A 2 77.02 28.76 26.67
N TYR A 3 77.81 28.56 25.60
CA TYR A 3 77.32 28.63 24.21
C TYR A 3 76.53 27.40 23.74
N PHE A 4 76.81 26.21 24.30
CA PHE A 4 76.13 24.96 23.91
C PHE A 4 74.67 24.87 24.39
N LYS A 5 74.31 25.54 25.49
CA LYS A 5 72.91 25.61 25.96
C LYS A 5 72.03 26.51 25.09
N TYR A 6 72.59 27.58 24.53
CA TYR A 6 71.85 28.47 23.62
C TYR A 6 71.60 27.84 22.24
N ILE A 7 72.54 27.02 21.74
CA ILE A 7 72.37 26.30 20.48
C ILE A 7 71.29 25.21 20.59
N ILE A 8 71.22 24.47 21.71
CA ILE A 8 70.16 23.48 21.93
C ILE A 8 68.77 24.15 22.07
N PHE A 9 68.69 25.34 22.66
CA PHE A 9 67.45 26.11 22.78
C PHE A 9 66.97 26.67 21.42
N PHE A 10 67.89 27.21 20.60
CA PHE A 10 67.57 27.71 19.26
C PHE A 10 67.28 26.57 18.26
N VAL A 11 67.97 25.44 18.35
CA VAL A 11 67.67 24.25 17.53
C VAL A 11 66.34 23.62 17.93
N GLY A 12 65.97 23.62 19.21
CA GLY A 12 64.66 23.18 19.70
C GLY A 12 63.50 24.07 19.23
N ILE A 13 63.68 25.40 19.22
CA ILE A 13 62.68 26.36 18.71
C ILE A 13 62.60 26.31 17.17
N GLY A 14 63.74 26.14 16.49
CA GLY A 14 63.81 25.97 15.03
C GLY A 14 63.16 24.66 14.54
N LEU A 15 63.33 23.57 15.27
CA LEU A 15 62.65 22.28 14.99
C LEU A 15 61.17 22.36 15.35
N ALA A 16 60.78 22.99 16.46
CA ALA A 16 59.38 23.18 16.81
C ALA A 16 58.63 24.06 15.79
N THR A 17 59.29 25.10 15.25
CA THR A 17 58.74 25.98 14.19
C THR A 17 58.74 25.32 12.80
N SER A 18 59.69 24.43 12.50
CA SER A 18 59.67 23.65 11.25
C SER A 18 58.66 22.49 11.31
N LEU A 19 58.52 21.79 12.44
CA LEU A 19 57.52 20.74 12.67
C LEU A 19 56.10 21.32 12.69
N THR A 20 55.88 22.47 13.34
CA THR A 20 54.57 23.15 13.28
C THR A 20 54.20 23.59 11.86
N LYS A 21 55.16 24.03 11.03
CA LYS A 21 54.93 24.29 9.60
C LYS A 21 54.68 23.02 8.79
N LEU A 22 55.36 21.91 9.11
CA LEU A 22 55.20 20.62 8.43
C LEU A 22 53.82 20.00 8.72
N TYR A 23 53.35 20.06 9.96
CA TYR A 23 52.05 19.54 10.40
C TYR A 23 50.87 20.46 10.10
N ALA A 24 51.09 21.79 9.97
CA ALA A 24 50.05 22.73 9.58
C ALA A 24 49.53 22.50 8.15
N ASN A 25 50.36 21.89 7.28
CA ASN A 25 50.05 21.71 5.86
C ASN A 25 49.62 20.27 5.48
N ASN A 26 49.72 19.30 6.41
CA ASN A 26 49.28 17.92 6.20
C ASN A 26 48.43 17.45 7.40
N PRO A 27 47.10 17.35 7.25
CA PRO A 27 46.22 17.01 8.36
C PRO A 27 46.22 15.49 8.63
N THR A 28 47.16 15.06 9.46
CA THR A 28 47.25 13.67 9.93
C THR A 28 46.71 13.54 11.36
N LEU A 29 46.45 12.29 11.76
CA LEU A 29 46.09 11.96 13.13
C LEU A 29 47.22 12.36 14.11
N ASP A 30 48.49 12.26 13.69
CA ASP A 30 49.64 12.69 14.49
C ASP A 30 49.66 14.21 14.70
N SER A 31 49.29 15.01 13.68
CA SER A 31 49.08 16.45 13.83
C SER A 31 48.01 16.73 14.88
N ALA A 32 46.90 15.98 14.86
CA ALA A 32 45.82 16.14 15.83
C ALA A 32 46.30 15.86 17.27
N TYR A 33 47.04 14.77 17.48
CA TYR A 33 47.64 14.45 18.78
C TYR A 33 48.68 15.47 19.22
N PHE A 34 49.49 15.99 18.29
CA PHE A 34 50.44 17.06 18.59
C PHE A 34 49.74 18.33 19.06
N PHE A 35 48.67 18.76 18.38
CA PHE A 35 47.89 19.94 18.79
C PHE A 35 47.13 19.70 20.10
N ASP A 36 46.61 18.50 20.35
CA ASP A 36 45.98 18.14 21.63
C ASP A 36 47.00 18.21 22.78
N LYS A 37 48.21 17.68 22.56
CA LYS A 37 49.31 17.71 23.54
C LYS A 37 49.85 19.11 23.78
N THR A 38 49.94 19.94 22.74
CA THR A 38 50.33 21.35 22.85
C THR A 38 49.15 22.27 23.22
N GLN A 39 47.98 21.69 23.47
CA GLN A 39 46.78 22.35 24.00
C GLN A 39 46.20 23.43 23.06
N ASP A 40 46.44 23.28 21.75
CA ASP A 40 45.76 24.01 20.67
C ASP A 40 44.49 23.23 20.27
N PHE A 41 43.45 23.33 21.12
CA PHE A 41 42.24 22.53 20.98
C PHE A 41 41.42 22.84 19.72
N GLU A 42 41.52 24.05 19.16
CA GLU A 42 40.82 24.40 17.92
C GLU A 42 41.38 23.59 16.75
N LYS A 43 42.72 23.53 16.63
CA LYS A 43 43.36 22.68 15.63
C LYS A 43 43.19 21.21 15.95
N ALA A 44 43.32 20.81 17.21
CA ALA A 44 43.12 19.41 17.61
C ALA A 44 41.72 18.92 17.21
N GLU A 45 40.65 19.65 17.58
CA GLU A 45 39.26 19.32 17.22
C GLU A 45 39.09 19.23 15.71
N ARG A 46 39.60 20.22 14.96
CA ARG A 46 39.49 20.25 13.50
C ARG A 46 40.13 19.02 12.85
N PHE A 47 41.34 18.67 13.27
CA PHE A 47 42.10 17.57 12.66
C PHE A 47 41.52 16.20 13.09
N PHE A 48 41.08 16.05 14.34
CA PHE A 48 40.38 14.84 14.77
C PHE A 48 39.05 14.64 14.03
N LYS A 49 38.29 15.71 13.78
CA LYS A 49 37.06 15.65 12.98
C LYS A 49 37.34 15.26 11.53
N LEU A 50 38.42 15.77 10.93
CA LEU A 50 38.83 15.38 9.59
C LEU A 50 39.15 13.88 9.54
N TYR A 51 39.94 13.39 10.50
CA TYR A 51 40.25 11.96 10.63
C TYR A 51 38.98 11.09 10.68
N LEU A 52 37.98 11.45 11.51
CA LEU A 52 36.72 10.70 11.58
C LEU A 52 35.87 10.80 10.31
N SER A 53 36.01 11.87 9.53
CA SER A 53 35.28 12.03 8.27
C SER A 53 35.82 11.14 7.16
N GLU A 54 37.14 10.94 7.14
CA GLU A 54 37.85 10.06 6.19
C GLU A 54 37.79 8.59 6.64
N ASN A 55 37.92 8.35 7.94
CA ASN A 55 37.88 7.02 8.54
C ASN A 55 36.53 6.75 9.22
N LYS A 56 35.57 6.24 8.45
CA LYS A 56 34.20 5.92 8.94
C LYS A 56 34.10 4.56 9.65
N LYS A 57 35.22 3.95 10.03
CA LYS A 57 35.23 2.67 10.72
C LYS A 57 34.78 2.84 12.17
N MET A 58 33.92 1.94 12.63
CA MET A 58 33.47 1.90 14.02
C MET A 58 34.42 0.98 14.80
N ASP A 59 35.53 1.55 15.26
CA ASP A 59 36.58 0.87 16.01
C ASP A 59 36.96 1.62 17.29
N SER A 60 37.77 0.98 18.14
CA SER A 60 38.21 1.56 19.42
C SER A 60 38.94 2.90 19.23
N LEU A 61 39.79 3.00 18.21
CA LEU A 61 40.58 4.21 17.94
C LEU A 61 39.66 5.40 17.59
N SER A 62 38.65 5.18 16.76
CA SER A 62 37.69 6.22 16.39
C SER A 62 36.89 6.72 17.59
N ILE A 63 36.53 5.82 18.52
CA ILE A 63 35.88 6.21 19.77
C ILE A 63 36.82 7.02 20.66
N GLU A 64 38.09 6.62 20.79
CA GLU A 64 39.08 7.41 21.55
C GLU A 64 39.29 8.80 20.96
N VAL A 65 39.28 8.91 19.62
CA VAL A 65 39.30 10.19 18.93
C VAL A 65 38.03 11.01 19.24
N MET A 66 36.84 10.38 19.26
CA MET A 66 35.60 11.06 19.68
C MET A 66 35.69 11.60 21.10
N LEU A 67 36.26 10.86 22.05
CA LEU A 67 36.46 11.34 23.43
C LEU A 67 37.35 12.58 23.49
N ARG A 68 38.39 12.65 22.64
CA ARG A 68 39.26 13.83 22.54
C ARG A 68 38.56 15.01 21.89
N ILE A 69 37.77 14.77 20.84
CA ILE A 69 36.91 15.80 20.24
C ILE A 69 35.94 16.34 21.28
N ALA A 70 35.23 15.48 22.00
CA ALA A 70 34.26 15.89 23.01
C ALA A 70 34.91 16.72 24.12
N ARG A 71 36.12 16.32 24.56
CA ARG A 71 36.91 17.11 25.52
C ARG A 71 37.33 18.47 24.94
N ALA A 72 37.84 18.50 23.71
CA ALA A 72 38.23 19.75 23.05
C ALA A 72 37.02 20.68 22.88
N GLU A 73 35.89 20.14 22.42
CA GLU A 73 34.61 20.85 22.29
C GLU A 73 34.16 21.45 23.63
N ARG A 74 34.23 20.68 24.73
CA ARG A 74 33.92 21.18 26.08
C ARG A 74 34.86 22.33 26.48
N ILE A 75 36.16 22.17 26.27
CA ILE A 75 37.15 23.23 26.58
C ILE A 75 36.92 24.47 25.71
N LEU A 76 36.42 24.29 24.49
CA LEU A 76 36.04 25.34 23.56
C LEU A 76 34.58 25.82 23.75
N PHE A 77 33.90 25.39 24.82
CA PHE A 77 32.53 25.80 25.19
C PHE A 77 31.44 25.40 24.19
N LYS A 78 31.72 24.40 23.36
CA LYS A 78 30.75 23.78 22.44
C LYS A 78 30.00 22.66 23.17
N ASN A 79 29.26 23.01 24.23
CA ASN A 79 28.72 22.02 25.18
C ASN A 79 27.71 21.06 24.53
N ALA A 80 26.85 21.54 23.62
CA ALA A 80 25.90 20.67 22.95
C ALA A 80 26.60 19.70 21.98
N LEU A 81 27.60 20.19 21.24
CA LEU A 81 28.43 19.33 20.40
C LEU A 81 29.18 18.29 21.22
N SER A 82 29.82 18.72 22.31
CA SER A 82 30.53 17.83 23.24
C SER A 82 29.63 16.72 23.77
N LEU A 83 28.42 17.07 24.23
CA LEU A 83 27.42 16.10 24.70
C LEU A 83 27.04 15.11 23.59
N ASN A 84 26.75 15.60 22.37
CA ASN A 84 26.40 14.74 21.24
C ASN A 84 27.56 13.80 20.87
N THR A 85 28.78 14.30 20.87
CA THR A 85 29.99 13.50 20.63
C THR A 85 30.16 12.41 21.70
N TYR A 86 29.93 12.71 22.99
CA TYR A 86 29.94 11.70 24.06
C TYR A 86 28.85 10.64 23.87
N LEU A 87 27.61 11.03 23.57
CA LEU A 87 26.50 10.09 23.35
C LEU A 87 26.78 9.17 22.15
N LYS A 88 27.35 9.71 21.07
CA LYS A 88 27.78 8.93 19.91
C LYS A 88 28.90 7.95 20.26
N ALA A 89 29.88 8.38 21.05
CA ALA A 89 30.95 7.51 21.54
C ALA A 89 30.40 6.35 22.40
N ILE A 90 29.36 6.59 23.21
CA ILE A 90 28.66 5.54 23.97
C ILE A 90 27.99 4.54 23.03
N GLU A 91 27.25 5.03 22.03
CA GLU A 91 26.57 4.19 21.06
C GLU A 91 27.57 3.28 20.33
N TRP A 92 28.68 3.84 19.87
CA TRP A 92 29.73 3.09 19.18
C TRP A 92 30.40 2.07 20.10
N SER A 93 30.69 2.46 21.34
CA SER A 93 31.27 1.57 22.36
C SER A 93 30.38 0.36 22.66
N LYS A 94 29.05 0.57 22.75
CA LYS A 94 28.07 -0.53 22.89
C LYS A 94 28.10 -1.47 21.70
N ARG A 95 28.13 -0.94 20.47
CA ARG A 95 28.09 -1.75 19.25
C ARG A 95 29.36 -2.57 19.02
N ILE A 96 30.53 -2.07 19.42
CA ILE A 96 31.79 -2.86 19.34
C ILE A 96 31.97 -3.82 20.53
N ASN A 97 31.02 -3.83 21.47
CA ASN A 97 31.00 -4.67 22.66
C ASN A 97 32.29 -4.58 23.52
N ASN A 98 32.85 -3.37 23.66
CA ASN A 98 34.02 -3.12 24.50
C ASN A 98 33.59 -2.49 25.83
N ALA A 99 33.55 -3.32 26.88
CA ALA A 99 33.07 -2.92 28.20
C ALA A 99 33.93 -1.82 28.85
N GLU A 100 35.26 -1.92 28.75
CA GLU A 100 36.17 -0.91 29.33
C GLU A 100 36.03 0.44 28.63
N LEU A 101 35.94 0.45 27.30
CA LEU A 101 35.80 1.68 26.54
C LEU A 101 34.43 2.33 26.74
N LEU A 102 33.37 1.53 26.84
CA LEU A 102 32.05 2.00 27.24
C LEU A 102 32.10 2.63 28.63
N PHE A 103 32.72 1.97 29.60
CA PHE A 103 32.91 2.49 30.95
C PHE A 103 33.68 3.82 30.95
N LYS A 104 34.85 3.87 30.29
CA LYS A 104 35.67 5.09 30.14
C LYS A 104 34.88 6.25 29.53
N THR A 105 34.09 5.99 28.50
CA THR A 105 33.25 7.00 27.84
C THR A 105 32.19 7.55 28.80
N ARG A 106 31.52 6.67 29.54
CA ARG A 106 30.53 7.06 30.54
C ARG A 106 31.14 7.86 31.68
N VAL A 107 32.32 7.49 32.17
CA VAL A 107 33.06 8.28 33.18
C VAL A 107 33.34 9.70 32.70
N GLN A 108 33.75 9.87 31.44
CA GLN A 108 33.99 11.20 30.88
C GLN A 108 32.71 12.01 30.69
N LEU A 109 31.59 11.36 30.36
CA LEU A 109 30.29 12.02 30.31
C LEU A 109 29.82 12.47 31.71
N ALA A 110 30.04 11.66 32.75
CA ALA A 110 29.74 12.07 34.13
C ALA A 110 30.58 13.28 34.58
N ASP A 111 31.88 13.30 34.23
CA ASP A 111 32.75 14.46 34.46
C ASP A 111 32.25 15.69 33.68
N PHE A 112 31.82 15.53 32.43
CA PHE A 112 31.19 16.60 31.66
C PHE A 112 29.94 17.15 32.37
N TYR A 113 29.05 16.30 32.87
CA TYR A 113 27.85 16.73 33.59
C TYR A 113 28.19 17.46 34.89
N THR A 114 29.16 16.95 35.66
CA THR A 114 29.66 17.60 36.88
C THR A 114 30.18 19.01 36.58
N LEU A 115 31.04 19.15 35.56
CA LEU A 115 31.63 20.43 35.17
C LEU A 115 30.62 21.43 34.56
N THR A 116 29.52 20.92 33.99
CA THR A 116 28.44 21.75 33.43
C THR A 116 27.29 21.99 34.42
N GLN A 117 27.49 21.64 35.70
CA GLN A 117 26.52 21.76 36.79
C GLN A 117 25.20 21.00 36.60
N ARG A 118 25.22 19.94 35.79
CA ARG A 118 24.12 18.97 35.64
C ARG A 118 24.30 17.86 36.67
N ILE A 119 24.15 18.20 37.95
CA ILE A 119 24.51 17.30 39.06
C ILE A 119 23.63 16.05 39.12
N ASP A 120 22.33 16.17 38.83
CA ASP A 120 21.42 15.02 38.83
C ASP A 120 21.81 13.97 37.77
N ASP A 121 22.15 14.42 36.55
CA ASP A 121 22.61 13.53 35.48
C ASP A 121 23.98 12.90 35.82
N ALA A 122 24.85 13.64 36.51
CA ALA A 122 26.13 13.12 36.97
C ALA A 122 25.94 12.06 38.06
N ASP A 123 25.02 12.28 39.01
CA ASP A 123 24.69 11.36 40.09
C ASP A 123 24.13 10.05 39.55
N GLU A 124 23.16 10.12 38.63
CA GLU A 124 22.60 8.94 37.96
C GLU A 124 23.71 8.10 37.31
N LEU A 125 24.61 8.77 36.57
CA LEU A 125 25.67 8.07 35.85
C LEU A 125 26.72 7.48 36.78
N PHE A 126 27.16 8.21 37.82
CA PHE A 126 28.14 7.70 38.79
C PHE A 126 27.59 6.56 39.66
N ASN A 127 26.29 6.56 39.97
CA ASN A 127 25.64 5.49 40.74
C ASN A 127 25.48 4.20 39.93
N ASP A 128 25.30 4.30 38.60
CA ASP A 128 25.26 3.12 37.72
C ASP A 128 26.65 2.59 37.32
N LEU A 129 27.73 3.37 37.54
CA LEU A 129 29.08 2.99 37.16
C LEU A 129 29.74 2.04 38.17
N THR A 130 29.80 0.77 37.82
CA THR A 130 30.54 -0.26 38.56
C THR A 130 31.80 -0.70 37.79
N PRO A 131 33.02 -0.50 38.34
CA PRO A 131 34.24 -0.96 37.68
C PRO A 131 34.37 -2.49 37.73
N LEU A 132 34.85 -3.09 36.64
CA LEU A 132 35.14 -4.53 36.56
C LEU A 132 36.61 -4.82 36.93
N PRO A 133 36.93 -6.00 37.51
CA PRO A 133 38.29 -6.35 37.93
C PRO A 133 39.33 -6.37 36.80
N GLU A 134 38.88 -6.60 35.57
CA GLU A 134 39.69 -6.70 34.35
C GLU A 134 40.05 -5.35 33.71
N PHE A 135 39.47 -4.24 34.20
CA PHE A 135 39.77 -2.91 33.67
C PHE A 135 41.21 -2.50 33.96
N SER A 136 41.81 -1.76 33.02
CA SER A 136 43.18 -1.32 33.17
C SER A 136 43.36 -0.41 34.40
N PRO A 137 44.52 -0.45 35.07
CA PRO A 137 44.79 0.39 36.25
C PRO A 137 44.62 1.89 35.97
N VAL A 138 44.91 2.35 34.75
CA VAL A 138 44.74 3.75 34.35
C VAL A 138 43.26 4.13 34.26
N THR A 139 42.39 3.26 33.71
CA THR A 139 40.94 3.50 33.65
C THR A 139 40.34 3.60 35.05
N LEU A 140 40.72 2.69 35.96
CA LEU A 140 40.30 2.72 37.36
C LEU A 140 40.79 3.98 38.08
N CYS A 141 42.05 4.37 37.86
CA CYS A 141 42.64 5.58 38.42
C CYS A 141 41.88 6.84 37.98
N ILE A 142 41.56 6.96 36.69
CA ILE A 142 40.77 8.08 36.14
C ILE A 142 39.37 8.09 36.75
N TYR A 143 38.69 6.95 36.78
CA TYR A 143 37.36 6.83 37.39
C TYR A 143 37.33 7.31 38.84
N LEU A 144 38.23 6.79 39.68
CA LEU A 144 38.29 7.13 41.10
C LEU A 144 38.56 8.63 41.30
N ASN A 145 39.46 9.23 40.51
CA ASN A 145 39.72 10.65 40.58
C ASN A 145 38.50 11.50 40.16
N ARG A 146 37.78 11.10 39.10
CA ARG A 146 36.56 11.80 38.65
C ARG A 146 35.41 11.65 39.63
N LYS A 147 35.25 10.47 40.23
CA LYS A 147 34.29 10.25 41.31
C LYS A 147 34.62 11.10 42.54
N ALA A 148 35.90 11.23 42.90
CA ALA A 148 36.32 12.10 43.99
C ALA A 148 36.00 13.57 43.71
N ALA A 149 36.27 14.06 42.50
CA ALA A 149 35.90 15.42 42.10
C ALA A 149 34.38 15.66 42.17
N TYR A 150 33.57 14.71 41.72
CA TYR A 150 32.12 14.75 41.88
C TYR A 150 31.68 14.81 43.35
N LEU A 151 32.22 13.93 44.19
CA LEU A 151 31.92 13.89 45.62
C LEU A 151 32.31 15.19 46.33
N ASN A 152 33.45 15.79 45.92
CA ASN A 152 33.89 17.11 46.38
C ASN A 152 32.86 18.19 46.00
N HIS A 153 32.35 18.17 44.76
CA HIS A 153 31.32 19.11 44.31
C HIS A 153 30.02 19.04 45.12
N ILE A 154 29.60 17.85 45.56
CA ILE A 154 28.39 17.67 46.37
C ILE A 154 28.66 17.73 47.89
N GLY A 155 29.91 18.03 48.31
CA GLY A 155 30.28 18.22 49.71
C GLY A 155 30.52 16.93 50.52
N LYS A 156 30.59 15.76 49.88
CA LYS A 156 30.93 14.47 50.54
C LYS A 156 32.46 14.31 50.67
N LEU A 157 33.08 15.17 51.48
CA LEU A 157 34.52 15.37 51.49
C LEU A 157 35.33 14.14 51.94
N ASP A 158 34.84 13.37 52.92
CA ASP A 158 35.58 12.20 53.42
C ASP A 158 35.59 11.04 52.41
N GLU A 159 34.47 10.83 51.71
CA GLU A 159 34.40 9.87 50.60
C GLU A 159 35.28 10.31 49.42
N ALA A 160 35.31 11.61 49.11
CA ALA A 160 36.18 12.17 48.09
C ALA A 160 37.66 11.89 48.41
N ILE A 161 38.10 12.14 49.65
CA ILE A 161 39.47 11.86 50.09
C ILE A 161 39.80 10.37 49.95
N LYS A 162 38.88 9.48 50.35
CA LYS A 162 39.06 8.04 50.23
C LYS A 162 39.36 7.64 48.78
N HIS A 163 38.49 8.04 47.85
CA HIS A 163 38.65 7.72 46.43
C HIS A 163 39.88 8.37 45.80
N SER A 164 40.22 9.62 46.14
CA SER A 164 41.47 10.25 45.66
C SER A 164 42.72 9.54 46.17
N ASN A 165 42.74 9.05 47.42
CA ASN A 165 43.87 8.29 47.94
C ASN A 165 44.00 6.91 47.27
N GLU A 166 42.88 6.22 47.05
CA GLU A 166 42.86 4.96 46.27
C GLU A 166 43.41 5.18 44.85
N ALA A 167 42.97 6.24 44.17
CA ALA A 167 43.49 6.64 42.86
C ALA A 167 45.00 6.91 42.92
N LEU A 168 45.46 7.63 43.94
CA LEU A 168 46.87 8.00 44.08
C LEU A 168 47.77 6.78 44.28
N ILE A 169 47.32 5.79 45.05
CA ILE A 169 48.05 4.53 45.25
C ILE A 169 48.22 3.81 43.91
N LEU A 170 47.14 3.70 43.13
CA LEU A 170 47.19 3.10 41.79
C LEU A 170 48.12 3.87 40.84
N ALA A 171 48.03 5.20 40.82
CA ALA A 171 48.85 6.05 39.97
C ALA A 171 50.34 5.96 40.31
N LYS A 172 50.69 5.87 41.59
CA LYS A 172 52.07 5.68 42.05
C LYS A 172 52.61 4.30 41.70
N LYS A 173 51.84 3.24 41.98
CA LYS A 173 52.24 1.86 41.70
C LYS A 173 52.59 1.65 40.21
N ASN A 174 51.89 2.36 39.32
CA ASN A 174 52.06 2.23 37.88
C ASN A 174 52.85 3.38 37.22
N ASN A 175 53.44 4.30 38.01
CA ASN A 175 54.21 5.45 37.51
C ASN A 175 53.44 6.39 36.56
N TYR A 176 52.15 6.56 36.78
CA TYR A 176 51.28 7.47 36.03
C TYR A 176 51.42 8.92 36.52
N THR A 177 52.45 9.62 36.06
CA THR A 177 52.84 10.94 36.58
C THR A 177 51.78 12.02 36.33
N ASN A 178 51.12 12.00 35.16
CA ASN A 178 50.05 12.97 34.84
C ASN A 178 48.84 12.76 35.76
N GLU A 179 48.43 11.51 35.95
CA GLU A 179 47.33 11.13 36.82
C GLU A 179 47.65 11.51 38.26
N GLN A 180 48.87 11.22 38.76
CA GLN A 180 49.32 11.65 40.08
C GLN A 180 49.17 13.15 40.28
N ALA A 181 49.59 13.96 39.30
CA ALA A 181 49.48 15.41 39.37
C ALA A 181 48.03 15.89 39.42
N THR A 182 47.14 15.29 38.61
CA THR A 182 45.70 15.62 38.66
C THR A 182 45.05 15.24 39.98
N ILE A 183 45.44 14.10 40.57
CA ILE A 183 44.92 13.63 41.86
C ILE A 183 45.41 14.51 43.01
N TYR A 184 46.68 14.94 42.98
CA TYR A 184 47.19 15.87 43.96
C TYR A 184 46.50 17.23 43.88
N ASN A 185 46.20 17.74 42.69
CA ASN A 185 45.41 18.96 42.56
C ASN A 185 44.00 18.78 43.14
N GLU A 186 43.35 17.63 42.91
CA GLU A 186 42.02 17.36 43.47
C GLU A 186 42.05 17.23 44.99
N LEU A 187 43.02 16.51 45.56
CA LEU A 187 43.24 16.48 47.01
C LEU A 187 43.45 17.88 47.58
N GLY A 188 44.19 18.74 46.88
CA GLY A 188 44.35 20.14 47.23
C GLY A 188 43.01 20.88 47.34
N ASN A 189 42.13 20.71 46.34
CA ASN A 189 40.79 21.29 46.35
C ASN A 189 39.92 20.75 47.51
N ILE A 190 39.95 19.44 47.76
CA ILE A 190 39.16 18.83 48.83
C ILE A 190 39.59 19.34 50.21
N TYR A 191 40.90 19.40 50.47
CA TYR A 191 41.42 19.93 51.74
C TYR A 191 41.21 21.44 51.89
N GLU A 192 41.13 22.19 50.79
CA GLU A 192 40.73 23.60 50.80
C GLU A 192 39.28 23.77 51.25
N GLN A 193 38.35 22.96 50.73
CA GLN A 193 36.96 22.94 51.19
C GLN A 193 36.84 22.54 52.67
N LYS A 194 37.68 21.60 53.15
CA LYS A 194 37.78 21.26 54.58
C LYS A 194 38.43 22.35 55.43
N LYS A 195 38.93 23.44 54.83
CA LYS A 195 39.67 24.53 55.49
C LYS A 195 41.02 24.11 56.09
N GLU A 196 41.57 22.97 55.67
CA GLU A 196 42.89 22.48 56.07
C GLU A 196 43.99 23.00 55.12
N TYR A 197 44.18 24.32 55.13
CA TYR A 197 44.93 25.01 54.09
C TYR A 197 46.40 24.57 53.92
N ASN A 198 47.09 24.19 55.01
CA ASN A 198 48.48 23.73 54.93
C ASN A 198 48.60 22.40 54.18
N LYS A 199 47.64 21.49 54.36
CA LYS A 199 47.59 20.24 53.60
C LYS A 199 47.27 20.51 52.14
N ALA A 200 46.30 21.38 51.88
CA ALA A 200 45.95 21.78 50.52
C ALA A 200 47.15 22.36 49.76
N LEU A 201 47.91 23.29 50.39
CA LEU A 201 49.17 23.82 49.83
C LEU A 201 50.19 22.74 49.50
N THR A 202 50.41 21.80 50.43
CA THR A 202 51.34 20.68 50.24
C THR A 202 50.97 19.84 49.02
N TYR A 203 49.67 19.60 48.81
CA TYR A 203 49.20 18.84 47.66
C TYR A 203 49.28 19.65 46.35
N PHE A 204 48.97 20.94 46.36
CA PHE A 204 49.17 21.81 45.19
C PHE A 204 50.65 21.88 44.78
N ASP A 205 51.59 21.93 45.74
CA ASP A 205 53.02 21.93 45.43
C ASP A 205 53.48 20.63 44.77
N LYS A 206 52.99 19.49 45.25
CA LYS A 206 53.23 18.18 44.61
C LYS A 206 52.66 18.11 43.19
N ALA A 207 51.47 18.69 42.97
CA ALA A 207 50.88 18.76 41.64
C ALA A 207 51.70 19.65 40.67
N LEU A 208 52.18 20.81 41.13
CA LEU A 208 53.04 21.71 40.35
C LEU A 208 54.40 21.09 40.00
N GLU A 209 54.98 20.33 40.93
CA GLU A 209 56.25 19.63 40.70
C GLU A 209 56.17 18.63 39.56
N LEU A 210 55.04 17.91 39.46
CA LEU A 210 54.80 16.89 38.44
C LEU A 210 54.30 17.48 37.10
N ASN A 211 53.56 18.60 37.13
CA ASN A 211 52.97 19.24 35.94
C ASN A 211 53.88 20.24 35.20
N ARG A 212 55.22 20.12 35.27
CA ARG A 212 56.12 21.11 34.65
C ARG A 212 55.93 21.29 33.14
N ASN A 213 55.41 20.25 32.46
CA ASN A 213 55.24 20.24 31.00
C ASN A 213 53.77 20.39 30.54
N ASP A 214 52.79 20.44 31.46
CA ASP A 214 51.36 20.57 31.15
C ASP A 214 50.87 21.97 31.53
N GLN A 215 50.84 22.89 30.55
CA GLN A 215 50.58 24.31 30.80
C GLN A 215 49.21 24.59 31.42
N ILE A 216 48.13 23.92 30.97
CA ILE A 216 46.78 24.09 31.55
C ILE A 216 46.71 23.57 32.99
N ASN A 217 47.16 22.34 33.24
CA ASN A 217 47.06 21.79 34.59
C ASN A 217 47.95 22.56 35.57
N HIS A 218 49.11 23.03 35.10
CA HIS A 218 49.99 23.92 35.85
C HIS A 218 49.31 25.26 36.16
N ALA A 219 48.68 25.90 35.17
CA ALA A 219 47.94 27.15 35.35
C ALA A 219 46.74 27.00 36.30
N ASN A 220 45.97 25.92 36.16
CA ASN A 220 44.86 25.60 37.09
C ASN A 220 45.36 25.44 38.53
N THR A 221 46.45 24.69 38.73
CA THR A 221 47.01 24.47 40.06
C THR A 221 47.51 25.77 40.69
N TYR A 222 48.14 26.65 39.90
CA TYR A 222 48.53 27.99 40.39
C TYR A 222 47.32 28.86 40.76
N LEU A 223 46.26 28.83 39.96
CA LEU A 223 45.02 29.55 40.28
C LEU A 223 44.41 29.04 41.59
N ASN A 224 44.35 27.72 41.79
CA ASN A 224 43.84 27.13 43.04
C ASN A 224 44.70 27.55 44.25
N LYS A 225 46.03 27.51 44.11
CA LYS A 225 46.97 27.98 45.14
C LYS A 225 46.81 29.47 45.44
N ALA A 226 46.63 30.30 44.42
CA ALA A 226 46.38 31.73 44.58
C ALA A 226 45.04 32.01 45.28
N LYS A 227 43.98 31.30 44.90
CA LYS A 227 42.66 31.37 45.54
C LYS A 227 42.76 30.99 47.03
N LEU A 228 43.55 29.98 47.36
CA LEU A 228 43.79 29.59 48.74
C LEU A 228 44.45 30.74 49.54
N TYR A 229 45.50 31.38 49.02
CA TYR A 229 46.10 32.56 49.67
C TYR A 229 45.12 33.74 49.77
N PHE A 230 44.29 33.94 48.76
CA PHE A 230 43.24 34.95 48.76
C PHE A 230 42.24 34.68 49.90
N ASN A 231 41.79 33.43 50.07
CA ASN A 231 40.88 33.02 51.15
C ASN A 231 41.51 33.17 52.54
N GLN A 232 42.83 33.05 52.65
CA GLN A 232 43.60 33.37 53.86
C GLN A 232 43.80 34.88 54.08
N LYS A 233 43.28 35.74 53.20
CA LYS A 233 43.51 37.19 53.18
C LYS A 233 44.98 37.59 52.96
N ASN A 234 45.81 36.67 52.48
CA ASN A 234 47.19 36.97 52.08
C ASN A 234 47.22 37.46 50.63
N TYR A 235 46.67 38.66 50.42
CA TYR A 235 46.46 39.22 49.08
C TYR A 235 47.77 39.44 48.31
N ARG A 236 48.88 39.77 48.98
CA ARG A 236 50.18 39.95 48.32
C ARG A 236 50.71 38.65 47.72
N LEU A 237 50.64 37.53 48.45
CA LEU A 237 51.03 36.23 47.90
C LEU A 237 50.05 35.76 46.82
N ALA A 238 48.75 36.02 46.99
CA ALA A 238 47.76 35.73 45.97
C ALA A 238 48.10 36.45 44.65
N ILE A 239 48.31 37.77 44.68
CA ILE A 239 48.71 38.57 43.52
C ILE A 239 49.97 38.02 42.85
N HIS A 240 51.02 37.73 43.63
CA HIS A 240 52.27 37.16 43.09
C HIS A 240 52.02 35.89 42.26
N HIS A 241 51.20 34.96 42.77
CA HIS A 241 50.87 33.73 42.06
C HIS A 241 49.94 33.98 40.86
N LEU A 242 48.97 34.90 40.96
CA LEU A 242 48.05 35.25 39.86
C LEU A 242 48.80 35.91 38.69
N GLU A 243 49.70 36.84 38.95
CA GLU A 243 50.48 37.54 37.93
C GLU A 243 51.48 36.62 37.22
N ASN A 244 52.16 35.77 37.99
CA ASN A 244 53.03 34.75 37.41
C ASN A 244 52.24 33.79 36.50
N ASN A 245 51.03 33.42 36.92
CA ASN A 245 50.15 32.58 36.12
C ASN A 245 49.71 33.28 34.83
N LEU A 246 49.24 34.54 34.91
CA LEU A 246 48.88 35.35 33.73
C LEU A 246 50.03 35.48 32.73
N LYS A 247 51.25 35.70 33.22
CA LYS A 247 52.44 35.78 32.37
C LYS A 247 52.69 34.49 31.60
N ASN A 248 52.50 33.33 32.25
CA ASN A 248 52.69 32.03 31.62
C ASN A 248 51.63 31.73 30.55
N ILE A 249 50.39 32.19 30.74
CA ILE A 249 49.28 31.93 29.81
C ILE A 249 48.95 33.11 28.89
N ALA A 250 49.78 34.16 28.86
CA ALA A 250 49.49 35.42 28.16
C ALA A 250 49.13 35.21 26.68
N ASN A 251 49.88 34.35 25.99
CA ASN A 251 49.73 34.07 24.56
C ASN A 251 48.69 32.98 24.23
N THR A 252 47.96 32.48 25.23
CA THR A 252 46.93 31.43 25.05
C THR A 252 45.54 32.04 24.87
N ASN A 253 44.63 31.30 24.23
CA ASN A 253 43.22 31.70 24.10
C ASN A 253 42.34 31.15 25.23
N TRP A 254 42.91 30.85 26.41
CA TRP A 254 42.21 30.24 27.53
C TRP A 254 41.48 31.29 28.39
N SER A 255 40.48 31.96 27.81
CA SER A 255 39.71 33.00 28.48
C SER A 255 39.06 32.54 29.78
N ASN A 256 38.68 31.26 29.87
CA ASN A 256 38.13 30.64 31.07
C ASN A 256 39.12 30.52 32.24
N LEU A 257 40.42 30.46 31.94
CA LEU A 257 41.48 30.51 32.96
C LEU A 257 41.86 31.96 33.25
N LYS A 258 41.95 32.81 32.22
CA LYS A 258 42.30 34.23 32.36
C LYS A 258 41.26 35.01 33.17
N CYS A 259 39.97 34.80 32.91
CA CYS A 259 38.87 35.51 33.59
C CYS A 259 38.94 35.39 35.13
N PRO A 260 38.94 34.19 35.73
CA PRO A 260 39.02 34.08 37.19
C PRO A 260 40.34 34.64 37.72
N ILE A 261 41.48 34.45 37.01
CA ILE A 261 42.75 35.02 37.45
C ILE A 261 42.69 36.55 37.51
N LEU A 262 42.19 37.21 36.46
CA LEU A 262 42.03 38.66 36.39
C LEU A 262 41.05 39.18 37.47
N GLN A 263 39.95 38.47 37.69
CA GLN A 263 38.95 38.82 38.71
C GLN A 263 39.53 38.74 40.14
N TYR A 264 40.22 37.64 40.47
CA TYR A 264 40.89 37.51 41.77
C TYR A 264 41.99 38.55 41.94
N ASN A 265 42.73 38.87 40.86
CA ASN A 265 43.82 39.85 40.92
C ASN A 265 43.26 41.25 41.21
N SER A 266 42.22 41.66 40.45
CA SER A 266 41.50 42.91 40.69
C SER A 266 40.99 43.01 42.12
N THR A 267 40.32 41.96 42.61
CA THR A 267 39.76 41.94 43.98
C THR A 267 40.86 41.99 45.04
N ALA A 268 41.99 41.32 44.82
CA ALA A 268 43.12 41.33 45.73
C ALA A 268 43.78 42.71 45.82
N TYR A 269 43.91 43.42 44.69
CA TYR A 269 44.41 44.79 44.66
C TYR A 269 43.46 45.78 45.36
N PHE A 270 42.15 45.65 45.15
CA PHE A 270 41.16 46.44 45.91
C PHE A 270 41.24 46.16 47.42
N ALA A 271 41.43 44.90 47.82
CA ALA A 271 41.59 44.54 49.24
C ALA A 271 42.89 45.11 49.87
N LEU A 272 43.88 45.48 49.04
CA LEU A 272 45.08 46.20 49.46
C LEU A 272 44.97 47.73 49.30
N ASN A 273 43.78 48.25 48.99
CA ASN A 273 43.50 49.67 48.69
C ASN A 273 44.26 50.23 47.47
N ASP A 274 44.76 49.38 46.58
CA ASP A 274 45.38 49.78 45.31
C ASP A 274 44.31 49.83 44.22
N SER A 275 43.63 50.98 44.14
CA SER A 275 42.54 51.18 43.18
C SER A 275 43.02 51.21 41.73
N ILE A 276 44.26 51.67 41.47
CA ILE A 276 44.78 51.79 40.09
C ILE A 276 44.93 50.39 39.49
N ASN A 277 45.63 49.49 40.19
CA ASN A 277 45.77 48.11 39.73
C ASN A 277 44.46 47.34 39.82
N GLY A 278 43.63 47.62 40.83
CA GLY A 278 42.27 47.07 40.93
C GLY A 278 41.44 47.32 39.67
N TYR A 279 41.36 48.57 39.21
CA TYR A 279 40.64 48.94 37.99
C TYR A 279 41.32 48.46 36.71
N LYS A 280 42.66 48.44 36.65
CA LYS A 280 43.40 47.88 35.50
C LYS A 280 43.00 46.43 35.24
N TYR A 281 43.09 45.57 36.26
CA TYR A 281 42.73 44.16 36.13
C TYR A 281 41.22 43.95 35.96
N LEU A 282 40.38 44.86 36.48
CA LEU A 282 38.94 44.84 36.22
C LEU A 282 38.62 45.13 34.75
N ALA A 283 39.28 46.12 34.14
CA ALA A 283 39.10 46.45 32.72
C ALA A 283 39.59 45.33 31.81
N GLU A 284 40.74 44.72 32.14
CA GLU A 284 41.23 43.51 31.45
C GLU A 284 40.25 42.35 31.57
N TYR A 285 39.71 42.11 32.77
CA TYR A 285 38.67 41.12 33.01
C TYR A 285 37.43 41.39 32.16
N GLN A 286 36.91 42.62 32.14
CA GLN A 286 35.73 42.98 31.34
C GLN A 286 35.96 42.74 29.85
N LYS A 287 37.13 43.11 29.33
CA LYS A 287 37.50 42.85 27.94
C LYS A 287 37.53 41.35 27.63
N GLU A 288 38.21 40.58 28.46
CA GLU A 288 38.33 39.13 28.28
C GLU A 288 36.99 38.42 28.43
N ALA A 289 36.19 38.82 29.42
CA ALA A 289 34.86 38.30 29.70
C ALA A 289 33.89 38.63 28.56
N ASN A 290 33.89 39.85 28.03
CA ASN A 290 33.05 40.20 26.88
C ASN A 290 33.40 39.37 25.64
N ASN A 291 34.69 39.20 25.35
CA ASN A 291 35.14 38.32 24.27
C ASN A 291 34.71 36.87 24.51
N TYR A 292 34.81 36.39 25.76
CA TYR A 292 34.38 35.06 26.18
C TYR A 292 32.87 34.85 26.00
N TYR A 293 32.04 35.77 26.50
CA TYR A 293 30.58 35.68 26.40
C TYR A 293 30.10 35.80 24.95
N LEU A 294 30.65 36.73 24.17
CA LEU A 294 30.30 36.88 22.76
C LEU A 294 30.65 35.63 21.95
N ASN A 295 31.84 35.05 22.17
CA ASN A 295 32.23 33.80 21.52
C ASN A 295 31.33 32.63 21.91
N ASN A 296 30.96 32.53 23.20
CA ASN A 296 30.07 31.48 23.67
C ASN A 296 28.65 31.63 23.13
N GLN A 297 28.12 32.86 23.08
CA GLN A 297 26.82 33.16 22.49
C GLN A 297 26.81 32.84 20.99
N ASN A 298 27.82 33.27 20.23
CA ASN A 298 27.92 32.97 18.80
C ASN A 298 27.98 31.46 18.53
N LYS A 299 28.71 30.70 19.36
CA LYS A 299 28.75 29.23 19.27
C LYS A 299 27.38 28.62 19.59
N THR A 300 26.72 29.07 20.65
CA THR A 300 25.38 28.60 21.04
C THR A 300 24.34 28.91 19.96
N ILE A 301 24.39 30.11 19.36
CA ILE A 301 23.51 30.49 18.23
C ILE A 301 23.76 29.57 17.03
N ALA A 302 25.02 29.36 16.64
CA ALA A 302 25.35 28.45 15.55
C ALA A 302 24.89 27.00 15.82
N GLU A 303 24.97 26.54 17.08
CA GLU A 303 24.45 25.24 17.51
C GLU A 303 22.91 25.17 17.38
N LEU A 304 22.20 26.18 17.87
CA LEU A 304 20.74 26.28 17.78
C LEU A 304 20.28 26.33 16.33
N GLU A 305 20.94 27.11 15.47
CA GLU A 305 20.66 27.15 14.04
C GLU A 305 20.87 25.79 13.37
N THR A 306 21.97 25.11 13.70
CA THR A 306 22.28 23.79 13.16
C THR A 306 21.25 22.75 13.60
N LYS A 307 20.86 22.75 14.88
CA LYS A 307 19.81 21.89 15.42
C LYS A 307 18.47 22.16 14.74
N PHE A 308 18.08 23.42 14.62
CA PHE A 308 16.84 23.82 13.96
C PHE A 308 16.80 23.38 12.50
N LYS A 309 17.88 23.64 11.73
CA LYS A 309 18.01 23.16 10.34
C LYS A 309 17.94 21.63 10.24
N THR A 310 18.52 20.92 11.21
CA THR A 310 18.50 19.45 11.26
C THR A 310 17.10 18.93 11.55
N GLU A 311 16.38 19.53 12.50
CA GLU A 311 14.99 19.17 12.81
C GLU A 311 14.05 19.44 11.63
N GLN A 312 14.18 20.58 10.96
CA GLN A 312 13.44 20.89 9.74
C GLN A 312 13.70 19.85 8.64
N LYS A 313 14.97 19.52 8.39
CA LYS A 313 15.35 18.51 7.38
C LYS A 313 14.84 17.12 7.76
N ASN A 314 14.89 16.74 9.03
CA ASN A 314 14.37 15.46 9.49
C ASN A 314 12.85 15.37 9.32
N ALA A 315 12.12 16.44 9.61
CA ALA A 315 10.68 16.53 9.35
C ALA A 315 10.37 16.39 7.85
N GLU A 316 11.17 17.02 6.99
CA GLU A 316 11.04 16.88 5.53
C GLU A 316 11.33 15.46 5.05
N ILE A 317 12.38 14.80 5.58
CA ILE A 317 12.68 13.40 5.28
C ILE A 317 11.54 12.48 5.70
N ILE A 318 10.94 12.70 6.88
CA ILE A 318 9.78 11.92 7.34
C ILE A 318 8.62 12.09 6.37
N LYS A 319 8.34 13.34 5.94
CA LYS A 319 7.31 13.62 4.92
C LYS A 319 7.61 12.90 3.61
N GLN A 320 8.83 13.00 3.09
CA GLN A 320 9.23 12.30 1.85
C GLN A 320 9.10 10.78 1.97
N LYS A 321 9.53 10.19 3.10
CA LYS A 321 9.34 8.75 3.36
C LYS A 321 7.88 8.34 3.35
N SER A 322 6.99 9.16 3.92
CA SER A 322 5.54 8.89 3.91
C SER A 322 4.95 8.92 2.49
N ILE A 323 5.40 9.87 1.65
CA ILE A 323 4.99 9.96 0.24
C ILE A 323 5.50 8.76 -0.55
N ILE A 324 6.77 8.39 -0.41
CA ILE A 324 7.36 7.23 -1.09
C ILE A 324 6.63 5.94 -0.68
N ALA A 325 6.28 5.78 0.60
CA ALA A 325 5.51 4.64 1.08
C ALA A 325 4.10 4.58 0.45
N GLN A 326 3.42 5.72 0.34
CA GLN A 326 2.14 5.82 -0.36
C GLN A 326 2.25 5.49 -1.86
N GLU A 327 3.27 6.00 -2.55
CA GLU A 327 3.50 5.68 -3.97
C GLU A 327 3.79 4.20 -4.19
N LYS A 328 4.58 3.57 -3.32
CA LYS A 328 4.85 2.13 -3.37
C LYS A 328 3.57 1.32 -3.16
N GLN A 329 2.71 1.74 -2.23
CA GLN A 329 1.41 1.12 -2.02
C GLN A 329 0.48 1.29 -3.24
N ARG A 330 0.49 2.48 -3.87
CA ARG A 330 -0.25 2.75 -5.11
C ARG A 330 0.22 1.84 -6.25
N GLN A 331 1.54 1.70 -6.44
CA GLN A 331 2.11 0.80 -7.45
C GLN A 331 1.71 -0.66 -7.22
N LYS A 332 1.77 -1.14 -5.98
CA LYS A 332 1.33 -2.50 -5.63
C LYS A 332 -0.16 -2.71 -5.94
N THR A 333 -0.99 -1.76 -5.58
CA THR A 333 -2.44 -1.80 -5.85
C THR A 333 -2.70 -1.81 -7.35
N PHE A 334 -2.03 -0.95 -8.12
CA PHE A 334 -2.13 -0.89 -9.57
C PHE A 334 -1.75 -2.22 -10.24
N PHE A 335 -0.65 -2.84 -9.80
CA PHE A 335 -0.21 -4.14 -10.32
C PHE A 335 -1.24 -5.25 -10.05
N ILE A 336 -1.80 -5.31 -8.84
CA ILE A 336 -2.86 -6.27 -8.49
C ILE A 336 -4.09 -6.06 -9.37
N THR A 337 -4.50 -4.80 -9.60
CA THR A 337 -5.66 -4.49 -10.46
C THR A 337 -5.45 -4.95 -11.90
N ILE A 338 -4.24 -4.76 -12.47
CA ILE A 338 -3.92 -5.26 -13.82
C ILE A 338 -4.01 -6.78 -13.89
N VAL A 339 -3.48 -7.49 -12.89
CA VAL A 339 -3.54 -8.96 -12.83
C VAL A 339 -5.00 -9.44 -12.76
N LEU A 340 -5.84 -8.80 -11.94
CA LEU A 340 -7.27 -9.15 -11.87
C LEU A 340 -8.00 -8.87 -13.19
N LEU A 341 -7.72 -7.75 -13.85
CA LEU A 341 -8.37 -7.38 -15.11
C LEU A 341 -7.99 -8.35 -16.25
N SER A 342 -6.72 -8.77 -16.29
CA SER A 342 -6.23 -9.73 -17.28
C SER A 342 -6.83 -11.13 -17.08
N VAL A 343 -7.01 -11.58 -15.83
CA VAL A 343 -7.74 -12.82 -15.52
C VAL A 343 -9.21 -12.71 -15.95
N LEU A 344 -9.87 -11.59 -15.69
CA LEU A 344 -11.26 -11.36 -16.11
C LEU A 344 -11.40 -11.41 -17.64
N LEU A 345 -10.50 -10.74 -18.37
CA LEU A 345 -10.49 -10.74 -19.84
C LEU A 345 -10.24 -12.12 -20.42
N ALA A 346 -9.30 -12.90 -19.84
CA ALA A 346 -9.06 -14.27 -20.26
C ALA A 346 -10.31 -15.15 -20.04
N SER A 347 -10.98 -15.00 -18.90
CA SER A 347 -12.25 -15.71 -18.60
C SER A 347 -13.35 -15.35 -19.60
N LEU A 348 -13.53 -14.06 -19.90
CA LEU A 348 -14.52 -13.59 -20.89
C LEU A 348 -14.20 -14.11 -22.29
N PHE A 349 -12.93 -14.16 -22.67
CA PHE A 349 -12.50 -14.70 -23.95
C PHE A 349 -12.78 -16.20 -24.09
N ILE A 350 -12.46 -16.98 -23.06
CA ILE A 350 -12.79 -18.42 -23.00
C ILE A 350 -14.30 -18.63 -23.07
N PHE A 351 -15.07 -17.82 -22.34
CA PHE A 351 -16.53 -17.86 -22.38
C PHE A 351 -17.06 -17.55 -23.79
N TYR A 352 -16.55 -16.51 -24.45
CA TYR A 352 -16.91 -16.15 -25.82
C TYR A 352 -16.64 -17.28 -26.81
N LEU A 353 -15.47 -17.92 -26.74
CA LEU A 353 -15.13 -19.08 -27.58
C LEU A 353 -16.10 -20.25 -27.34
N THR A 354 -16.43 -20.51 -26.08
CA THR A 354 -17.38 -21.58 -25.69
C THR A 354 -18.77 -21.32 -26.26
N VAL A 355 -19.28 -20.09 -26.13
CA VAL A 355 -20.59 -19.69 -26.69
C VAL A 355 -20.59 -19.79 -28.21
N ARG A 356 -19.53 -19.31 -28.88
CA ARG A 356 -19.40 -19.39 -30.33
C ARG A 356 -19.42 -20.85 -30.83
N ALA A 357 -18.72 -21.75 -30.16
CA ALA A 357 -18.73 -23.18 -30.49
C ALA A 357 -20.12 -23.80 -30.31
N LYS A 358 -20.82 -23.49 -29.21
CA LYS A 358 -22.19 -23.94 -28.95
C LYS A 358 -23.17 -23.42 -30.00
N ASN A 359 -23.11 -22.14 -30.37
CA ASN A 359 -23.97 -21.55 -31.40
C ASN A 359 -23.77 -22.18 -32.78
N LYS A 360 -22.51 -22.46 -33.15
CA LYS A 360 -22.21 -23.16 -34.41
C LYS A 360 -22.79 -24.57 -34.43
N ARG A 361 -22.68 -25.31 -33.31
CA ARG A 361 -23.29 -26.65 -33.17
C ARG A 361 -24.81 -26.59 -33.23
N LEU A 362 -25.42 -25.62 -32.55
CA LEU A 362 -26.86 -25.42 -32.54
C LEU A 362 -27.39 -25.10 -33.94
N SER A 363 -26.74 -24.19 -34.67
CA SER A 363 -27.10 -23.86 -36.04
C SER A 363 -26.99 -25.06 -36.99
N LYS A 364 -25.99 -25.95 -36.79
CA LYS A 364 -25.88 -27.19 -37.56
C LYS A 364 -27.05 -28.14 -37.28
N LEU A 365 -27.39 -28.35 -36.01
CA LEU A 365 -28.52 -29.19 -35.60
C LEU A 365 -29.86 -28.65 -36.11
N LEU A 366 -30.05 -27.33 -36.13
CA LEU A 366 -31.24 -26.70 -36.70
C LEU A 366 -31.38 -27.01 -38.19
N LYS A 367 -30.31 -26.83 -38.98
CA LYS A 367 -30.33 -27.16 -40.42
C LYS A 367 -30.59 -28.63 -40.69
N GLU A 368 -30.01 -29.54 -39.88
CA GLU A 368 -30.28 -30.98 -39.98
C GLU A 368 -31.76 -31.27 -39.69
N ASN A 369 -32.34 -30.62 -38.67
CA ASN A 369 -33.75 -30.79 -38.32
C ASN A 369 -34.70 -30.26 -39.42
N GLU A 370 -34.44 -29.07 -39.96
CA GLU A 370 -35.18 -28.50 -41.10
C GLU A 370 -35.16 -29.43 -42.31
N PHE A 371 -33.99 -29.98 -42.63
CA PHE A 371 -33.84 -30.95 -43.71
C PHE A 371 -34.69 -32.21 -43.50
N PHE A 372 -34.67 -32.79 -42.28
CA PHE A 372 -35.46 -33.98 -41.98
C PHE A 372 -36.98 -33.72 -42.06
N ILE A 373 -37.43 -32.55 -41.61
CA ILE A 373 -38.84 -32.15 -41.71
C ILE A 373 -39.24 -32.02 -43.18
N GLY A 374 -38.42 -31.36 -44.00
CA GLY A 374 -38.66 -31.23 -45.44
C GLY A 374 -38.74 -32.59 -46.14
N GLU A 375 -37.81 -33.48 -45.86
CA GLU A 375 -37.77 -34.83 -46.44
C GLU A 375 -38.98 -35.68 -46.03
N ALA A 376 -39.39 -35.62 -44.75
CA ALA A 376 -40.58 -36.30 -44.26
C ALA A 376 -41.83 -35.84 -45.02
N ASN A 377 -41.98 -34.53 -45.24
CA ASN A 377 -43.10 -33.96 -45.98
C ASN A 377 -43.09 -34.38 -47.47
N HIS A 378 -41.92 -34.38 -48.11
CA HIS A 378 -41.79 -34.89 -49.48
C HIS A 378 -42.19 -36.36 -49.59
N ARG A 379 -41.83 -37.20 -48.61
CA ARG A 379 -42.23 -38.62 -48.57
C ARG A 379 -43.72 -38.81 -48.36
N ILE A 380 -44.33 -38.03 -47.47
CA ILE A 380 -45.79 -38.07 -47.24
C ILE A 380 -46.52 -37.75 -48.55
N LYS A 381 -46.07 -36.73 -49.29
CA LYS A 381 -46.61 -36.39 -50.61
C LYS A 381 -46.51 -37.56 -51.58
N ASN A 382 -45.32 -38.17 -51.70
CA ASN A 382 -45.10 -39.29 -52.61
C ASN A 382 -46.00 -40.49 -52.26
N ASN A 383 -46.16 -40.79 -50.97
CA ASN A 383 -47.02 -41.87 -50.50
C ASN A 383 -48.50 -41.61 -50.81
N LEU A 384 -48.97 -40.37 -50.60
CA LEU A 384 -50.34 -39.99 -50.94
C LEU A 384 -50.58 -40.07 -52.45
N GLN A 385 -49.64 -39.60 -53.27
CA GLN A 385 -49.74 -39.68 -54.73
C GLN A 385 -49.78 -41.12 -55.23
N LEU A 386 -48.99 -42.01 -54.61
CA LEU A 386 -49.03 -43.44 -54.90
C LEU A 386 -50.41 -44.02 -54.59
N ILE A 387 -50.96 -43.75 -53.42
CA ILE A 387 -52.31 -44.18 -53.03
C ILE A 387 -53.35 -43.69 -54.05
N VAL A 388 -53.30 -42.42 -54.45
CA VAL A 388 -54.17 -41.85 -55.48
C VAL A 388 -54.06 -42.62 -56.80
N SER A 389 -52.84 -42.88 -57.27
CA SER A 389 -52.62 -43.60 -58.53
C SER A 389 -53.08 -45.07 -58.49
N LEU A 390 -52.94 -45.74 -57.35
CA LEU A 390 -53.44 -47.11 -57.16
C LEU A 390 -54.98 -47.14 -57.19
N ILE A 391 -55.63 -46.16 -56.55
CA ILE A 391 -57.10 -46.04 -56.56
C ILE A 391 -57.60 -45.70 -57.97
N ALA A 392 -56.93 -44.79 -58.69
CA ALA A 392 -57.25 -44.46 -60.08
C ALA A 392 -57.05 -45.66 -61.03
N ARG A 393 -56.14 -46.58 -60.69
CA ARG A 393 -55.90 -47.81 -61.45
C ARG A 393 -56.97 -48.86 -61.19
N GLU A 394 -57.40 -49.06 -59.94
CA GLU A 394 -58.52 -49.96 -59.62
C GLU A 394 -59.85 -49.46 -60.20
N LYS A 395 -60.01 -48.13 -60.34
CA LYS A 395 -61.12 -47.54 -61.10
C LYS A 395 -61.25 -48.12 -62.51
N ASN A 396 -60.16 -48.25 -63.26
CA ASN A 396 -60.21 -48.61 -64.68
C ASN A 396 -60.50 -50.11 -64.96
N LYS A 397 -60.84 -50.91 -63.94
CA LYS A 397 -61.03 -52.37 -64.09
C LYS A 397 -62.47 -52.88 -64.07
N GLU A 398 -63.49 -52.10 -63.68
CA GLU A 398 -64.87 -52.61 -63.54
C GLU A 398 -65.95 -51.77 -64.26
N GLU A 399 -66.62 -52.31 -65.28
CA GLU A 399 -67.72 -51.61 -65.96
C GLU A 399 -68.98 -51.47 -65.09
N ASN A 400 -69.42 -50.22 -64.91
CA ASN A 400 -70.65 -49.71 -64.29
C ASN A 400 -70.76 -49.54 -62.76
N GLN A 401 -71.35 -48.38 -62.40
CA GLN A 401 -71.70 -47.80 -61.08
C GLN A 401 -70.59 -47.62 -60.03
N GLN A 402 -69.54 -48.46 -59.96
CA GLN A 402 -68.45 -48.28 -58.99
C GLN A 402 -67.40 -47.21 -59.39
N HIS A 403 -67.34 -46.87 -60.68
CA HIS A 403 -66.45 -45.84 -61.24
C HIS A 403 -66.66 -44.44 -60.65
N GLU A 404 -67.90 -44.09 -60.31
CA GLU A 404 -68.23 -42.76 -59.79
C GLU A 404 -67.77 -42.59 -58.33
N ALA A 405 -67.82 -43.68 -57.55
CA ALA A 405 -67.35 -43.73 -56.17
C ALA A 405 -65.81 -43.64 -56.11
N LEU A 406 -65.10 -44.35 -56.99
CA LEU A 406 -63.64 -44.29 -57.07
C LEU A 406 -63.14 -42.94 -57.59
N THR A 407 -63.83 -42.32 -58.55
CA THR A 407 -63.51 -40.96 -59.02
C THR A 407 -63.65 -39.94 -57.90
N ASN A 408 -64.71 -40.04 -57.09
CA ASN A 408 -64.90 -39.18 -55.92
C ASN A 408 -63.77 -39.33 -54.90
N ILE A 409 -63.33 -40.56 -54.63
CA ILE A 409 -62.25 -40.81 -53.66
C ILE A 409 -60.93 -40.21 -54.16
N VAL A 410 -60.59 -40.39 -55.45
CA VAL A 410 -59.39 -39.81 -56.07
C VAL A 410 -59.41 -38.28 -55.99
N THR A 411 -60.49 -37.64 -56.46
CA THR A 411 -60.60 -36.17 -56.44
C THR A 411 -60.59 -35.61 -55.01
N LYS A 412 -61.13 -36.35 -54.04
CA LYS A 412 -61.10 -36.00 -52.62
C LYS A 412 -59.69 -36.06 -52.05
N ILE A 413 -58.94 -37.13 -52.32
CA ILE A 413 -57.56 -37.30 -51.84
C ILE A 413 -56.64 -36.27 -52.50
N GLU A 414 -56.77 -36.01 -53.80
CA GLU A 414 -55.95 -35.02 -54.52
C GLU A 414 -56.18 -33.60 -53.97
N SER A 415 -57.44 -33.19 -53.80
CA SER A 415 -57.77 -31.86 -53.26
C SER A 415 -57.19 -31.65 -51.85
N ILE A 416 -57.19 -32.70 -51.03
CA ILE A 416 -56.67 -32.65 -49.66
C ILE A 416 -55.15 -32.70 -49.63
N ALA A 417 -54.52 -33.54 -50.46
CA ALA A 417 -53.07 -33.62 -50.54
C ALA A 417 -52.46 -32.28 -50.99
N THR A 418 -53.07 -31.64 -52.00
CA THR A 418 -52.63 -30.31 -52.48
C THR A 418 -52.82 -29.22 -51.42
N LEU A 419 -53.96 -29.19 -50.75
CA LEU A 419 -54.21 -28.20 -49.70
C LEU A 419 -53.36 -28.45 -48.45
N HIS A 420 -53.15 -29.70 -48.03
CA HIS A 420 -52.26 -30.07 -46.92
C HIS A 420 -50.83 -29.64 -47.19
N GLN A 421 -50.33 -29.80 -48.43
CA GLN A 421 -48.99 -29.36 -48.81
C GLN A 421 -48.82 -27.83 -48.68
N GLN A 422 -49.84 -27.03 -49.03
CA GLN A 422 -49.79 -25.57 -48.90
C GLN A 422 -49.80 -25.08 -47.45
N LEU A 423 -50.33 -25.87 -46.52
CA LEU A 423 -50.43 -25.50 -45.10
C LEU A 423 -49.13 -25.71 -44.32
N TYR A 424 -48.26 -26.62 -44.77
CA TYR A 424 -46.98 -26.94 -44.11
C TYR A 424 -45.77 -26.11 -44.58
N ILE A 425 -45.95 -25.22 -45.56
CA ILE A 425 -44.86 -24.38 -46.10
C ILE A 425 -44.57 -23.15 -45.20
N ASN A 426 -45.49 -22.78 -44.29
CA ASN A 426 -45.28 -21.67 -43.37
C ASN A 426 -44.86 -22.18 -41.97
N GLU A 427 -43.56 -22.11 -41.70
CA GLU A 427 -42.83 -22.82 -40.62
C GLU A 427 -43.16 -22.44 -39.16
N GLU A 428 -44.17 -21.61 -38.85
CA GLU A 428 -44.32 -21.08 -37.49
C GLU A 428 -45.69 -21.27 -36.81
N LYS A 429 -46.71 -21.84 -37.46
CA LYS A 429 -48.06 -21.90 -36.85
C LYS A 429 -48.64 -23.31 -36.78
N SER A 430 -48.88 -23.77 -35.56
CA SER A 430 -49.64 -24.99 -35.23
C SER A 430 -51.14 -24.88 -35.57
N GLU A 431 -51.60 -23.66 -35.89
CA GLU A 431 -52.98 -23.35 -36.23
C GLU A 431 -53.07 -22.55 -37.54
N ILE A 432 -54.11 -22.84 -38.34
CA ILE A 432 -54.36 -22.20 -39.64
C ILE A 432 -55.68 -21.45 -39.60
N ASN A 433 -55.82 -20.41 -40.43
CA ASN A 433 -57.11 -19.74 -40.62
C ASN A 433 -58.07 -20.66 -41.39
N LEU A 434 -59.06 -21.20 -40.68
CA LEU A 434 -60.03 -22.14 -41.20
C LEU A 434 -60.92 -21.52 -42.29
N LYS A 435 -61.22 -20.22 -42.18
CA LYS A 435 -61.98 -19.49 -43.20
C LYS A 435 -61.27 -19.52 -44.54
N ASP A 436 -59.99 -19.15 -44.55
CA ASP A 436 -59.20 -19.09 -45.79
C ASP A 436 -59.04 -20.49 -46.38
N TYR A 437 -58.83 -21.49 -45.53
CA TYR A 437 -58.72 -22.89 -45.92
C TYR A 437 -60.00 -23.42 -46.58
N LEU A 438 -61.16 -23.29 -45.93
CA LEU A 438 -62.44 -23.78 -46.47
C LEU A 438 -62.90 -22.97 -47.68
N THR A 439 -62.57 -21.68 -47.75
CA THR A 439 -62.85 -20.84 -48.93
C THR A 439 -62.09 -21.36 -50.14
N LYS A 440 -60.78 -21.61 -50.03
CA LYS A 440 -59.97 -22.20 -51.12
C LYS A 440 -60.48 -23.58 -51.54
N LEU A 441 -60.90 -24.41 -50.59
CA LEU A 441 -61.51 -25.70 -50.91
C LEU A 441 -62.80 -25.54 -51.73
N CYS A 442 -63.67 -24.60 -51.35
CA CYS A 442 -64.87 -24.29 -52.13
C CYS A 442 -64.51 -23.81 -53.53
N ASP A 443 -63.49 -22.94 -53.65
CA ASP A 443 -63.05 -22.38 -54.93
C ASP A 443 -62.54 -23.48 -55.88
N ASN A 444 -61.84 -24.49 -55.35
CA ASN A 444 -61.44 -25.67 -56.14
C ASN A 444 -62.62 -26.51 -56.64
N LEU A 445 -63.77 -26.49 -55.94
CA LEU A 445 -64.98 -27.21 -56.32
C LEU A 445 -65.95 -26.36 -57.17
N MET A 446 -65.70 -25.05 -57.31
CA MET A 446 -66.52 -24.14 -58.12
C MET A 446 -66.73 -24.61 -59.57
N PRO A 447 -65.74 -25.18 -60.28
CA PRO A 447 -65.97 -25.69 -61.63
C PRO A 447 -67.07 -26.77 -61.67
N LEU A 448 -67.13 -27.65 -60.67
CA LEU A 448 -68.16 -28.70 -60.58
C LEU A 448 -69.54 -28.13 -60.25
N LEU A 449 -69.59 -27.12 -59.38
CA LEU A 449 -70.82 -26.43 -59.01
C LEU A 449 -71.41 -25.63 -60.18
N ASN A 450 -70.56 -24.90 -60.90
CA ASN A 450 -70.93 -24.12 -62.08
C ASN A 450 -71.46 -25.03 -63.20
N ALA A 451 -70.84 -26.18 -63.43
CA ALA A 451 -71.30 -27.16 -64.42
C ALA A 451 -72.73 -27.68 -64.16
N LYS A 452 -73.24 -27.54 -62.93
CA LYS A 452 -74.60 -27.95 -62.53
C LYS A 452 -75.55 -26.78 -62.24
N ASN A 453 -75.10 -25.54 -62.49
CA ASN A 453 -75.81 -24.29 -62.19
C ASN A 453 -76.24 -24.18 -60.71
N ILE A 454 -75.34 -24.51 -59.78
CA ILE A 454 -75.58 -24.41 -58.33
C ILE A 454 -74.90 -23.15 -57.79
N GLN A 455 -75.66 -22.28 -57.15
CA GLN A 455 -75.16 -21.06 -56.52
C GLN A 455 -74.67 -21.34 -55.10
N LEU A 456 -73.43 -20.96 -54.78
CA LEU A 456 -72.83 -21.15 -53.47
C LEU A 456 -72.70 -19.82 -52.73
N THR A 457 -73.26 -19.76 -51.51
CA THR A 457 -73.18 -18.60 -50.61
C THR A 457 -72.35 -18.95 -49.39
N LYS A 458 -71.33 -18.13 -49.07
CA LYS A 458 -70.38 -18.38 -47.98
C LYS A 458 -70.47 -17.25 -46.95
N ASN A 459 -70.76 -17.58 -45.69
CA ASN A 459 -70.67 -16.64 -44.57
C ASN A 459 -69.80 -17.24 -43.46
N MET A 460 -68.52 -16.87 -43.42
CA MET A 460 -67.55 -17.50 -42.53
C MET A 460 -66.81 -16.46 -41.70
N ASP A 461 -66.86 -16.63 -40.38
CA ASP A 461 -66.02 -15.91 -39.42
C ASP A 461 -64.57 -16.40 -39.49
N THR A 462 -63.63 -15.50 -39.19
CA THR A 462 -62.21 -15.85 -39.09
C THR A 462 -61.98 -16.65 -37.83
N VAL A 463 -61.56 -17.92 -37.98
CA VAL A 463 -61.27 -18.81 -36.87
C VAL A 463 -59.99 -19.61 -37.12
N PHE A 464 -59.19 -19.81 -36.07
CA PHE A 464 -57.93 -20.55 -36.15
C PHE A 464 -58.08 -21.97 -35.60
N PHE A 465 -57.67 -22.97 -36.37
CA PHE A 465 -57.78 -24.40 -36.07
C PHE A 465 -56.44 -25.11 -36.17
N SER A 466 -56.24 -26.16 -35.35
CA SER A 466 -55.10 -27.05 -35.55
C SER A 466 -55.14 -27.66 -36.96
N ILE A 467 -53.96 -27.91 -37.53
CA ILE A 467 -53.84 -28.48 -38.87
C ILE A 467 -54.63 -29.80 -38.97
N GLU A 468 -54.52 -30.66 -37.95
CA GLU A 468 -55.22 -31.94 -37.88
C GLU A 468 -56.75 -31.80 -37.95
N LYS A 469 -57.35 -30.93 -37.13
CA LYS A 469 -58.82 -30.70 -37.13
C LYS A 469 -59.29 -30.06 -38.43
N SER A 470 -58.45 -29.22 -39.04
CA SER A 470 -58.78 -28.54 -40.31
C SER A 470 -58.89 -29.53 -41.47
N VAL A 471 -58.06 -30.57 -41.51
CA VAL A 471 -58.15 -31.63 -42.53
C VAL A 471 -59.49 -32.33 -42.46
N TYR A 472 -59.94 -32.70 -41.26
CA TYR A 472 -61.25 -33.33 -41.07
C TYR A 472 -62.42 -32.40 -41.43
N MET A 473 -62.29 -31.09 -41.16
CA MET A 473 -63.28 -30.11 -41.62
C MET A 473 -63.33 -29.95 -43.13
N GLY A 474 -62.17 -29.97 -43.81
CA GLY A 474 -62.12 -29.97 -45.27
C GLY A 474 -62.77 -31.22 -45.86
N LEU A 475 -62.48 -32.40 -45.28
CA LEU A 475 -63.11 -33.67 -45.67
C LEU A 475 -64.64 -33.65 -45.52
N LEU A 476 -65.12 -33.09 -44.42
CA LEU A 476 -66.55 -32.98 -44.11
C LEU A 476 -67.25 -32.05 -45.10
N LEU A 477 -66.70 -30.85 -45.32
CA LEU A 477 -67.28 -29.88 -46.25
C LEU A 477 -67.28 -30.39 -47.69
N ASN A 478 -66.18 -30.99 -48.14
CA ASN A 478 -66.11 -31.56 -49.48
C ASN A 478 -67.22 -32.60 -49.68
N GLU A 479 -67.44 -33.47 -48.68
CA GLU A 479 -68.44 -34.51 -48.82
C GLU A 479 -69.88 -34.01 -48.80
N LEU A 480 -70.16 -32.97 -48.01
CA LEU A 480 -71.44 -32.27 -48.04
C LEU A 480 -71.71 -31.65 -49.42
N ILE A 481 -70.72 -30.99 -50.01
CA ILE A 481 -70.83 -30.37 -51.34
C ILE A 481 -71.03 -31.43 -52.43
N ILE A 482 -70.23 -32.49 -52.45
CA ILE A 482 -70.31 -33.55 -53.47
C ILE A 482 -71.64 -34.29 -53.37
N ASN A 483 -72.10 -34.62 -52.17
CA ASN A 483 -73.42 -35.25 -51.98
C ASN A 483 -74.54 -34.36 -52.52
N THR A 484 -74.45 -33.06 -52.30
CA THR A 484 -75.42 -32.10 -52.83
C THR A 484 -75.42 -32.05 -54.36
N ILE A 485 -74.24 -31.93 -54.97
CA ILE A 485 -74.08 -31.92 -56.44
C ILE A 485 -74.70 -33.16 -57.08
N LYS A 486 -74.54 -34.33 -56.45
CA LYS A 486 -74.99 -35.61 -57.01
C LYS A 486 -76.45 -35.92 -56.74
N HIS A 487 -76.93 -35.64 -55.53
CA HIS A 487 -78.17 -36.23 -55.04
C HIS A 487 -79.27 -35.22 -54.71
N ALA A 488 -78.93 -33.96 -54.40
CA ALA A 488 -79.90 -33.01 -53.87
C ALA A 488 -80.91 -32.53 -54.93
N PHE A 489 -80.51 -32.44 -56.21
CA PHE A 489 -81.32 -31.81 -57.26
C PHE A 489 -81.69 -32.77 -58.40
N ASN A 490 -82.98 -32.84 -58.75
CA ASN A 490 -83.48 -33.59 -59.91
C ASN A 490 -83.21 -32.82 -61.22
N LYS A 491 -83.10 -33.53 -62.35
CA LYS A 491 -82.73 -32.93 -63.65
C LYS A 491 -83.74 -31.89 -64.20
N ASN A 492 -85.03 -31.95 -63.81
CA ASN A 492 -86.12 -31.18 -64.43
C ASN A 492 -86.92 -30.27 -63.46
N GLY A 493 -86.33 -29.85 -62.33
CA GLY A 493 -86.98 -28.92 -61.40
C GLY A 493 -86.62 -27.45 -61.70
N ASN A 494 -87.62 -26.57 -61.80
CA ASN A 494 -87.48 -25.13 -62.12
C ASN A 494 -87.06 -24.23 -60.93
N THR A 495 -86.53 -24.80 -59.85
CA THR A 495 -86.06 -24.06 -58.67
C THR A 495 -84.58 -23.72 -58.79
N SER A 496 -84.19 -22.49 -58.41
CA SER A 496 -82.77 -22.09 -58.32
C SER A 496 -82.04 -23.00 -57.32
N LYS A 497 -80.95 -23.64 -57.74
CA LYS A 497 -80.19 -24.56 -56.88
C LYS A 497 -79.21 -23.76 -56.03
N GLN A 498 -79.31 -23.88 -54.71
CA GLN A 498 -78.56 -23.06 -53.77
C GLN A 498 -77.93 -23.90 -52.66
N ILE A 499 -76.71 -23.53 -52.31
CA ILE A 499 -75.96 -24.02 -51.15
C ILE A 499 -75.59 -22.82 -50.28
N SER A 500 -75.78 -22.94 -48.97
CA SER A 500 -75.29 -21.98 -47.99
C SER A 500 -74.37 -22.64 -46.99
N ILE A 501 -73.19 -22.06 -46.80
CA ILE A 501 -72.23 -22.49 -45.77
C ILE A 501 -72.06 -21.36 -44.77
N GLN A 502 -72.24 -21.67 -43.50
CA GLN A 502 -72.01 -20.75 -42.40
C GLN A 502 -70.99 -21.31 -41.41
N LEU A 503 -70.02 -20.48 -41.04
CA LEU A 503 -69.06 -20.76 -39.98
C LEU A 503 -69.11 -19.59 -39.00
N SER A 504 -69.57 -19.82 -37.77
CA SER A 504 -69.68 -18.76 -36.77
C SER A 504 -68.89 -19.09 -35.51
N ASN A 505 -68.24 -18.08 -34.95
CA ASN A 505 -67.51 -18.20 -33.69
C ASN A 505 -68.44 -17.86 -32.52
N SER A 506 -68.84 -18.86 -31.73
CA SER A 506 -69.66 -18.64 -30.54
C SER A 506 -68.76 -18.30 -29.34
N ASN A 507 -69.19 -17.36 -28.49
CA ASN A 507 -68.45 -16.79 -27.34
C ASN A 507 -67.87 -17.81 -26.32
N ASN A 508 -68.11 -19.11 -26.47
CA ASN A 508 -67.71 -20.18 -25.55
C ASN A 508 -66.64 -21.15 -26.11
N LYS A 509 -65.67 -20.66 -26.91
CA LYS A 509 -64.62 -21.50 -27.54
C LYS A 509 -65.18 -22.68 -28.36
N LYS A 510 -66.35 -22.46 -28.92
CA LYS A 510 -67.06 -23.40 -29.78
C LYS A 510 -67.34 -22.72 -31.09
N ILE A 511 -67.11 -23.44 -32.16
CA ILE A 511 -67.50 -23.01 -33.50
C ILE A 511 -68.74 -23.76 -33.88
N GLU A 512 -69.65 -23.04 -34.51
CA GLU A 512 -70.81 -23.63 -35.13
C GLU A 512 -70.61 -23.62 -36.64
N PHE A 513 -70.64 -24.81 -37.23
CA PHE A 513 -70.59 -24.99 -38.67
C PHE A 513 -71.95 -25.49 -39.13
N THR A 514 -72.52 -24.78 -40.10
CA THR A 514 -73.82 -25.07 -40.68
C THR A 514 -73.72 -25.16 -42.19
N TYR A 515 -74.32 -26.19 -42.76
CA TYR A 515 -74.41 -26.43 -44.19
C TYR A 515 -75.86 -26.67 -44.57
N CYS A 516 -76.35 -25.95 -45.58
CA CYS A 516 -77.70 -26.14 -46.10
C CYS A 516 -77.70 -26.23 -47.62
N ASP A 517 -78.54 -27.10 -48.15
CA ASP A 517 -79.00 -27.05 -49.55
C ASP A 517 -80.52 -26.94 -49.61
N ASN A 518 -81.05 -26.48 -50.74
CA ASN A 518 -82.48 -26.41 -51.01
C ASN A 518 -83.00 -27.56 -51.90
N GLY A 519 -82.36 -28.73 -51.81
CA GLY A 519 -82.71 -29.91 -52.58
C GLY A 519 -83.84 -30.73 -51.96
N LYS A 520 -83.90 -32.01 -52.32
CA LYS A 520 -84.94 -32.95 -51.85
C LYS A 520 -84.76 -33.43 -50.39
N GLY A 521 -83.67 -33.06 -49.73
CA GLY A 521 -83.31 -33.58 -48.40
C GLY A 521 -82.91 -35.07 -48.41
N LEU A 522 -82.68 -35.63 -47.22
CA LEU A 522 -82.37 -37.06 -47.04
C LEU A 522 -83.66 -37.92 -46.98
N PRO A 523 -83.70 -39.12 -47.59
CA PRO A 523 -84.80 -40.06 -47.43
C PRO A 523 -85.04 -40.46 -45.95
N LYS A 524 -86.31 -40.68 -45.55
CA LYS A 524 -86.63 -41.20 -44.20
C LYS A 524 -85.91 -42.53 -43.97
N ASN A 525 -85.13 -42.62 -42.89
CA ASN A 525 -84.28 -43.76 -42.46
C ASN A 525 -82.88 -43.89 -43.09
N GLU A 526 -82.37 -42.91 -43.83
CA GLU A 526 -80.96 -42.92 -44.28
C GLU A 526 -80.05 -42.10 -43.35
N THR A 527 -78.99 -42.73 -42.85
CA THR A 527 -77.90 -42.04 -42.11
C THR A 527 -76.66 -41.91 -42.99
N PRO A 528 -76.10 -40.70 -43.19
CA PRO A 528 -74.89 -40.53 -43.99
C PRO A 528 -73.66 -41.03 -43.20
N LYS A 529 -73.33 -42.32 -43.37
CA LYS A 529 -72.27 -43.03 -42.61
C LYS A 529 -70.92 -42.29 -42.57
N LEU A 530 -70.53 -41.66 -43.68
CA LEU A 530 -69.24 -40.96 -43.78
C LEU A 530 -69.23 -39.60 -43.06
N ILE A 531 -70.34 -38.85 -43.10
CA ILE A 531 -70.51 -37.62 -42.33
C ILE A 531 -70.43 -37.96 -40.82
N HIS A 532 -71.07 -39.04 -40.41
CA HIS A 532 -71.01 -39.54 -39.03
C HIS A 532 -69.57 -39.88 -38.59
N LEU A 533 -68.83 -40.64 -39.41
CA LEU A 533 -67.43 -41.00 -39.14
C LEU A 533 -66.52 -39.77 -39.01
N LEU A 534 -66.69 -38.75 -39.85
CA LEU A 534 -65.89 -37.52 -39.81
C LEU A 534 -66.22 -36.66 -38.58
N CYS A 535 -67.49 -36.57 -38.20
CA CYS A 535 -67.88 -35.88 -36.96
C CYS A 535 -67.31 -36.58 -35.72
N LYS A 536 -67.23 -37.92 -35.72
CA LYS A 536 -66.57 -38.69 -34.65
C LYS A 536 -65.07 -38.38 -34.55
N GLN A 537 -64.36 -38.22 -35.67
CA GLN A 537 -62.95 -37.81 -35.67
C GLN A 537 -62.76 -36.36 -35.18
N LEU A 538 -63.72 -35.48 -35.51
CA LEU A 538 -63.79 -34.12 -34.96
C LEU A 538 -64.23 -34.07 -33.49
N LYS A 539 -64.63 -35.21 -32.92
CA LYS A 539 -65.20 -35.35 -31.57
C LYS A 539 -66.40 -34.43 -31.35
N THR A 540 -67.29 -34.37 -32.34
CA THR A 540 -68.48 -33.52 -32.30
C THR A 540 -69.77 -34.29 -32.51
N ASP A 541 -70.81 -33.81 -31.83
CA ASP A 541 -72.18 -34.14 -32.15
C ASP A 541 -72.65 -33.28 -33.33
N TYR A 542 -73.63 -33.80 -34.07
CA TYR A 542 -74.21 -33.11 -35.21
C TYR A 542 -75.73 -33.33 -35.24
N ASP A 543 -76.41 -32.38 -35.85
CA ASP A 543 -77.85 -32.39 -36.06
C ASP A 543 -78.13 -32.32 -37.57
N ILE A 544 -79.03 -33.19 -38.04
CA ILE A 544 -79.46 -33.23 -39.44
C ILE A 544 -80.97 -33.09 -39.47
N LYS A 545 -81.45 -32.15 -40.29
CA LYS A 545 -82.88 -31.91 -40.49
C LYS A 545 -83.21 -31.79 -41.96
N ASN A 546 -84.45 -32.09 -42.31
CA ASN A 546 -85.01 -31.82 -43.63
C ASN A 546 -85.93 -30.59 -43.53
N GLU A 547 -85.35 -29.39 -43.49
CA GLU A 547 -86.08 -28.11 -43.43
C GLU A 547 -85.90 -27.38 -44.76
N ASN A 548 -86.84 -27.52 -45.70
CA ASN A 548 -86.76 -26.97 -47.06
C ASN A 548 -85.50 -27.41 -47.85
N GLY A 549 -85.02 -28.62 -47.58
CA GLY A 549 -83.83 -29.22 -48.17
C GLY A 549 -83.00 -29.92 -47.11
N PHE A 550 -81.73 -30.22 -47.39
CA PHE A 550 -80.85 -30.83 -46.38
C PHE A 550 -80.20 -29.76 -45.51
N TYR A 551 -80.35 -29.90 -44.19
CA TYR A 551 -79.72 -29.05 -43.18
C TYR A 551 -78.78 -29.89 -42.31
N PHE A 552 -77.53 -29.45 -42.18
CA PHE A 552 -76.53 -30.04 -41.30
C PHE A 552 -75.93 -28.98 -40.40
N LYS A 553 -75.87 -29.26 -39.09
CA LYS A 553 -75.23 -28.40 -38.10
C LYS A 553 -74.35 -29.22 -37.16
N THR A 554 -73.15 -28.73 -36.89
CA THR A 554 -72.27 -29.33 -35.86
C THR A 554 -71.58 -28.23 -35.06
N THR A 555 -71.25 -28.55 -33.81
CA THR A 555 -70.57 -27.62 -32.90
C THR A 555 -69.25 -28.22 -32.44
N ILE A 556 -68.14 -27.55 -32.77
CA ILE A 556 -66.78 -28.04 -32.55
C ILE A 556 -66.09 -27.23 -31.47
N LYS A 557 -65.45 -27.91 -30.51
CA LYS A 557 -64.62 -27.26 -29.49
C LYS A 557 -63.24 -26.91 -30.07
N LEU A 558 -62.83 -25.66 -29.87
CA LEU A 558 -61.54 -25.12 -30.32
C LEU A 558 -60.33 -25.77 -29.63
N LYS A 559 -60.51 -26.40 -28.46
CA LYS A 559 -59.47 -27.16 -27.75
C LYS A 559 -59.67 -28.66 -27.92
#